data_AF-A0A519T8Q0-F1
#
_entry.id   AF-A0A519T8Q0-F1
#
_cell.length_a   1.000
_cell.length_b   1.000
_cell.length_c   1.000
_cell.angle_alpha   90.00
_cell.angle_beta   90.00
_cell.angle_gamma   90.00
#
_symmetry.space_group_name_H-M   'P 1'
#
loop_
_entity.id
_entity.type
_entity.pdbx_description
1 polymer ?
#
loop_
_entity_poly.entity_id
_entity_poly.type
_entity_poly.pdbx_seq_one_letter_code
_entity_poly.pdbx_strand_id
1 'polypeptide(L)'
;MNPFCERLGLTVPLIQAPMAGVSTLPLAVAVSQAGALGSFATGAMASASLVAQHLAELRAATDKPINVNLFCHQPAPADPLGDAQWLAYLQPFFAALQGELPTQLEEVYPSFVTNEALLAVLLHTPPQVISFHFGLPTPTQLVALR
;
A
#
# COMPACT_ATOMS: atom_id res chain seq x y z
N MET A 1 19.86 -14.22 19.00
CA MET A 1 19.36 -12.88 18.64
C MET A 1 17.88 -13.07 18.28
N ASN A 2 17.06 -12.03 18.04
CA ASN A 2 15.64 -12.27 17.76
C ASN A 2 15.51 -13.01 16.40
N PRO A 3 14.81 -14.17 16.29
CA PRO A 3 14.68 -14.90 15.01
C PRO A 3 14.13 -14.06 13.85
N PHE A 4 13.27 -13.08 14.15
CA PHE A 4 12.77 -12.11 13.16
C PHE A 4 13.90 -11.22 12.62
N CYS A 5 14.72 -10.68 13.52
CA CYS A 5 15.87 -9.86 13.16
C CYS A 5 16.93 -10.68 12.42
N GLU A 6 17.20 -11.90 12.84
CA GLU A 6 18.11 -12.83 12.15
C GLU A 6 17.65 -13.11 10.71
N ARG A 7 16.36 -13.42 10.53
CA ARG A 7 15.77 -13.71 9.21
C ARG A 7 15.83 -12.52 8.25
N LEU A 8 15.66 -11.31 8.76
CA LEU A 8 15.57 -10.10 7.94
C LEU A 8 16.85 -9.26 7.95
N GLY A 9 17.89 -9.65 8.67
CA GLY A 9 19.14 -8.87 8.76
C GLY A 9 18.99 -7.55 9.52
N LEU A 10 18.11 -7.49 10.52
CA LEU A 10 17.85 -6.31 11.34
C LEU A 10 18.70 -6.33 12.62
N THR A 11 19.05 -5.17 13.15
CA THR A 11 19.72 -5.03 14.46
C THR A 11 18.75 -4.59 15.57
N VAL A 12 17.61 -4.02 15.19
CA VAL A 12 16.57 -3.53 16.10
C VAL A 12 15.25 -4.26 15.79
N PRO A 13 14.58 -4.87 16.79
CA PRO A 13 13.34 -5.64 16.61
C PRO A 13 12.11 -4.73 16.53
N LEU A 14 12.17 -3.71 15.68
CA LEU A 14 11.09 -2.75 15.48
C LEU A 14 10.70 -2.68 14.01
N ILE A 15 9.41 -2.49 13.77
CA ILE A 15 8.85 -2.20 12.46
C ILE A 15 8.15 -0.85 12.56
N GLN A 16 8.56 0.12 11.74
CA GLN A 16 7.74 1.31 11.54
C GLN A 16 6.58 0.91 10.65
N ALA A 17 5.34 0.99 11.16
CA ALA A 17 4.16 0.49 10.47
C ALA A 17 3.93 1.22 9.13
N PRO A 18 3.58 0.52 8.05
CA PRO A 18 3.17 1.17 6.81
C PRO A 18 1.87 1.95 7.05
N MET A 19 1.85 3.24 6.71
CA MET A 19 0.72 4.12 6.98
C MET A 19 0.40 4.92 5.71
N ALA A 20 -0.61 4.49 4.95
CA ALA A 20 -1.06 5.23 3.77
C ALA A 20 -1.38 6.69 4.14
N GLY A 21 -0.84 7.64 3.38
CA GLY A 21 -0.97 9.08 3.66
C GLY A 21 -0.04 9.64 4.74
N VAL A 22 0.75 8.80 5.43
CA VAL A 22 1.66 9.25 6.52
C VAL A 22 3.09 8.75 6.32
N SER A 23 3.30 7.46 6.07
CA SER A 23 4.62 6.90 5.83
C SER A 23 5.18 7.39 4.51
N THR A 24 6.39 7.95 4.53
CA THR A 24 7.07 8.49 3.36
C THR A 24 8.31 7.67 3.03
N LEU A 25 8.83 7.84 1.82
CA LEU A 25 10.11 7.24 1.42
C LEU A 25 11.26 7.61 2.38
N PRO A 26 11.49 8.90 2.73
CA PRO A 26 12.52 9.25 3.70
C PRO A 26 12.32 8.60 5.07
N LEU A 27 11.08 8.46 5.55
CA LEU A 27 10.81 7.81 6.84
C LEU A 27 11.21 6.33 6.80
N ALA A 28 10.77 5.60 5.78
CA ALA A 28 11.11 4.19 5.63
C ALA A 28 12.63 3.99 5.54
N VAL A 29 13.31 4.81 4.71
CA VAL A 29 14.77 4.78 4.56
C VAL A 29 15.47 5.06 5.89
N ALA A 30 15.09 6.10 6.62
CA ALA A 30 15.71 6.46 7.89
C ALA A 30 15.58 5.35 8.95
N VAL A 31 14.40 4.73 9.05
CA VAL A 31 14.17 3.61 9.98
C VAL A 31 15.02 2.40 9.60
N SER A 32 15.10 2.07 8.31
CA SER A 32 15.92 0.95 7.84
C SER A 32 17.42 1.19 8.02
N GLN A 33 17.89 2.42 7.81
CA GLN A 33 19.28 2.80 8.09
C GLN A 33 19.61 2.77 9.58
N ALA A 34 18.63 3.02 10.46
CA ALA A 34 18.77 2.85 11.91
C ALA A 34 18.77 1.37 12.37
N GLY A 35 18.57 0.41 11.45
CA GLY A 35 18.66 -1.02 11.72
C GLY A 35 17.35 -1.70 12.12
N ALA A 36 16.23 -0.97 12.09
CA ALA A 36 14.87 -1.50 12.20
C ALA A 36 14.29 -1.77 10.79
N LEU A 37 13.04 -2.24 10.69
CA LEU A 37 12.35 -2.39 9.40
C LEU A 37 11.50 -1.15 9.10
N GLY A 38 11.95 -0.32 8.16
CA GLY A 38 11.13 0.75 7.59
C GLY A 38 10.04 0.19 6.67
N SER A 39 8.88 0.84 6.63
CA SER A 39 7.78 0.41 5.77
C SER A 39 7.18 1.54 4.95
N PHE A 40 6.87 1.24 3.69
CA PHE A 40 6.18 2.15 2.79
C PHE A 40 4.83 1.56 2.33
N ALA A 41 3.76 2.34 2.48
CA ALA A 41 2.42 1.93 2.08
C ALA A 41 2.13 2.29 0.63
N THR A 42 1.88 1.29 -0.21
CA THR A 42 1.47 1.46 -1.62
C THR A 42 0.01 1.06 -1.85
N GLY A 43 -0.65 0.43 -0.88
CA GLY A 43 -2.04 -0.04 -1.00
C GLY A 43 -3.09 1.04 -1.30
N ALA A 44 -2.77 2.32 -1.07
CA ALA A 44 -3.62 3.46 -1.40
C ALA A 44 -3.22 4.17 -2.71
N MET A 45 -2.37 3.56 -3.53
CA MET A 45 -1.91 4.11 -4.81
C MET A 45 -2.59 3.37 -5.97
N ALA A 46 -3.25 4.13 -6.85
CA ALA A 46 -3.91 3.54 -8.02
C ALA A 46 -2.93 3.14 -9.14
N SER A 47 -1.76 3.78 -9.23
CA SER A 47 -0.83 3.60 -10.34
C SER A 47 0.31 2.63 -10.02
N ALA A 48 0.35 1.50 -10.74
CA ALA A 48 1.47 0.57 -10.67
C ALA A 48 2.81 1.20 -11.11
N SER A 49 2.78 2.12 -12.09
CA SER A 49 4.00 2.80 -12.54
C SER A 49 4.58 3.74 -11.48
N LEU A 50 3.71 4.40 -10.70
CA LEU A 50 4.14 5.20 -9.55
C LEU A 50 4.76 4.32 -8.47
N VAL A 51 4.18 3.16 -8.21
CA VAL A 51 4.78 2.19 -7.27
C VAL A 51 6.16 1.75 -7.77
N ALA A 52 6.31 1.42 -9.06
CA ALA A 52 7.60 1.04 -9.63
C ALA A 52 8.67 2.13 -9.44
N GLN A 53 8.31 3.40 -9.66
CA GLN A 53 9.18 4.53 -9.42
C GLN A 53 9.63 4.58 -7.94
N HIS A 54 8.69 4.50 -7.00
CA HIS A 54 9.02 4.54 -5.58
C HIS A 54 9.88 3.36 -5.12
N LEU A 55 9.68 2.16 -5.67
CA LEU A 55 10.56 1.01 -5.41
C LEU A 55 11.98 1.25 -5.90
N ALA A 56 12.13 1.87 -7.08
CA ALA A 56 13.44 2.26 -7.59
C ALA A 56 14.12 3.32 -6.71
N GLU A 57 13.36 4.31 -6.24
CA GLU A 57 13.83 5.36 -5.31
C GLU A 57 14.29 4.77 -3.97
N LEU A 58 13.52 3.84 -3.38
CA LEU A 58 13.91 3.13 -2.16
C LEU A 58 15.22 2.37 -2.34
N ARG A 59 15.34 1.61 -3.44
CA ARG A 59 16.51 0.80 -3.74
C ARG A 59 17.75 1.65 -3.99
N ALA A 60 17.59 2.84 -4.56
CA ALA A 60 18.68 3.78 -4.74
C ALA A 60 19.11 4.45 -3.41
N ALA A 61 18.18 4.64 -2.49
CA ALA A 61 18.43 5.35 -1.23
C ALA A 61 19.04 4.47 -0.12
N THR A 62 18.80 3.16 -0.14
CA THR A 62 19.36 2.24 0.87
C THR A 62 19.47 0.80 0.36
N ASP A 63 20.49 0.11 0.86
CA ASP A 63 20.69 -1.33 0.73
C ASP A 63 20.04 -2.12 1.90
N LYS A 64 19.46 -1.42 2.88
CA LYS A 64 18.83 -2.03 4.06
C LYS A 64 17.43 -2.56 3.73
N PRO A 65 16.96 -3.59 4.44
CA PRO A 65 15.63 -4.17 4.23
C PRO A 65 14.51 -3.12 4.37
N ILE A 66 13.59 -3.10 3.41
CA ILE A 66 12.36 -2.29 3.45
C ILE A 66 11.15 -3.20 3.27
N ASN A 67 10.08 -2.88 4.00
CA ASN A 67 8.76 -3.46 3.82
C ASN A 67 7.91 -2.59 2.88
N VAL A 68 7.24 -3.23 1.93
CA VAL A 68 6.23 -2.59 1.06
C VAL A 68 4.87 -3.20 1.38
N ASN A 69 3.89 -2.34 1.63
CA ASN A 69 2.56 -2.76 2.06
C ASN A 69 1.48 -2.56 1.01
N LEU A 70 0.64 -3.58 0.84
CA LEU A 70 -0.42 -3.65 -0.15
C LEU A 70 -1.78 -3.92 0.52
N PHE A 71 -2.85 -3.42 -0.09
CA PHE A 71 -4.22 -3.75 0.33
C PHE A 71 -4.75 -4.93 -0.49
N CYS A 72 -5.28 -5.95 0.20
CA CYS A 72 -5.84 -7.18 -0.37
C CYS A 72 -7.30 -7.37 0.02
N HIS A 73 -8.07 -6.29 0.14
CA HIS A 73 -9.51 -6.36 0.37
C HIS A 73 -10.22 -7.00 -0.84
N GLN A 74 -11.41 -7.55 -0.65
CA GLN A 74 -12.23 -7.95 -1.78
C GLN A 74 -12.72 -6.69 -2.51
N PRO A 75 -12.59 -6.61 -3.85
CA PRO A 75 -13.12 -5.49 -4.62
C PRO A 75 -14.60 -5.27 -4.31
N ALA A 76 -15.00 -4.02 -4.12
CA ALA A 76 -16.39 -3.70 -3.88
C ALA A 76 -17.20 -3.90 -5.17
N PRO A 77 -18.36 -4.59 -5.13
CA PRO A 77 -19.26 -4.61 -6.27
C PRO A 77 -19.81 -3.20 -6.52
N ALA A 78 -20.07 -2.86 -7.79
CA ALA A 78 -20.72 -1.60 -8.13
C ALA A 78 -22.13 -1.55 -7.51
N ASP A 79 -22.45 -0.44 -6.84
CA ASP A 79 -23.77 -0.19 -6.25
C ASP A 79 -24.25 1.25 -6.55
N PRO A 80 -24.74 1.52 -7.78
CA PRO A 80 -25.15 2.87 -8.16
C PRO A 80 -26.29 3.43 -7.30
N LEU A 81 -27.14 2.56 -6.73
CA LEU A 81 -28.22 2.98 -5.84
C LEU A 81 -27.67 3.38 -4.48
N GLY A 82 -26.77 2.58 -3.90
CA GLY A 82 -26.06 2.91 -2.67
C GLY A 82 -25.24 4.19 -2.81
N ASP A 83 -24.51 4.35 -3.92
CA ASP A 83 -23.73 5.55 -4.22
C ASP A 83 -24.63 6.79 -4.29
N ALA A 84 -25.75 6.73 -5.01
CA ALA A 84 -26.69 7.84 -5.11
C ALA A 84 -27.31 8.21 -3.76
N GLN A 85 -27.66 7.20 -2.94
CA GLN A 85 -28.17 7.42 -1.58
C GLN A 85 -27.13 8.08 -0.68
N TRP A 86 -25.87 7.65 -0.77
CA TRP A 86 -24.77 8.22 0.00
C TRP A 86 -24.47 9.66 -0.40
N LEU A 87 -24.45 9.95 -1.70
CA LEU A 87 -24.30 11.30 -2.22
C LEU A 87 -25.45 12.22 -1.76
N ALA A 88 -26.70 11.75 -1.84
CA ALA A 88 -27.85 12.51 -1.35
C ALA A 88 -27.74 12.80 0.17
N TYR A 89 -27.26 11.84 0.95
CA TYR A 89 -27.01 12.02 2.38
C TYR A 89 -25.90 13.05 2.65
N LEU A 90 -24.86 13.09 1.82
CA LEU A 90 -23.74 14.03 1.96
C LEU A 90 -24.06 15.46 1.49
N GLN A 91 -25.05 15.63 0.62
CA GLN A 91 -25.43 16.93 0.04
C GLN A 91 -25.54 18.09 1.05
N PRO A 92 -26.23 17.99 2.20
CA PRO A 92 -26.30 19.10 3.16
C PRO A 92 -24.94 19.47 3.76
N PHE A 93 -24.03 18.51 3.93
CA PHE A 93 -22.68 18.77 4.45
C PHE A 93 -21.81 19.52 3.44
N PHE A 94 -21.90 19.15 2.16
CA PHE A 94 -21.23 19.89 1.09
C PHE A 94 -21.78 21.32 0.94
N ALA A 95 -23.11 21.47 0.95
CA ALA A 95 -23.76 22.78 0.85
C ALA A 95 -23.36 23.72 1.99
N ALA A 96 -23.25 23.21 3.23
CA ALA A 96 -22.81 23.99 4.39
C ALA A 96 -21.38 24.54 4.24
N LEU A 97 -20.53 23.87 3.45
CA LEU A 97 -19.16 24.28 3.15
C LEU A 97 -19.02 24.99 1.79
N GLN A 98 -20.14 25.29 1.10
CA GLN A 98 -20.14 25.80 -0.27
C GLN A 98 -19.36 24.91 -1.25
N GLY A 99 -19.28 23.61 -0.95
CA GLY A 99 -18.59 22.61 -1.76
C GLY A 99 -19.47 21.99 -2.83
N GLU A 100 -18.83 21.45 -3.87
CA GLU A 100 -19.49 20.69 -4.92
C GLU A 100 -19.46 19.19 -4.61
N LEU A 101 -20.62 18.57 -4.69
CA LEU A 101 -20.75 17.12 -4.52
C LEU A 101 -20.22 16.42 -5.78
N PRO A 102 -19.45 15.33 -5.66
CA PRO A 102 -19.04 14.56 -6.84
C PRO A 102 -20.25 13.95 -7.53
N THR A 103 -20.19 13.83 -8.85
CA THR A 103 -21.26 13.23 -9.65
C THR A 103 -21.27 11.70 -9.61
N GLN A 104 -20.14 11.09 -9.24
CA GLN A 104 -19.97 9.64 -9.12
C GLN A 104 -18.93 9.33 -8.03
N LEU A 105 -19.06 8.16 -7.41
CA LEU A 105 -18.01 7.59 -6.56
C LEU A 105 -17.13 6.65 -7.40
N GLU A 106 -15.85 6.60 -7.08
CA GLU A 106 -14.87 5.79 -7.79
C GLU A 106 -14.09 4.92 -6.82
N GLU A 107 -13.63 3.76 -7.28
CA GLU A 107 -12.70 2.92 -6.52
C GLU A 107 -11.31 3.58 -6.52
N VAL A 108 -11.04 4.35 -5.46
CA VAL A 108 -9.78 5.10 -5.34
C VAL A 108 -8.58 4.23 -4.94
N TYR A 109 -8.84 3.07 -4.32
CA TYR A 109 -7.82 2.15 -3.80
C TYR A 109 -8.02 0.75 -4.39
N PRO A 110 -7.54 0.48 -5.61
CA PRO A 110 -7.71 -0.83 -6.21
C PRO A 110 -7.00 -1.91 -5.39
N SER A 111 -7.70 -3.01 -5.13
CA SER A 111 -7.13 -4.15 -4.42
C SER A 111 -5.99 -4.81 -5.20
N PHE A 112 -4.94 -5.22 -4.49
CA PHE A 112 -3.85 -6.02 -5.06
C PHE A 112 -4.35 -7.36 -5.64
N VAL A 113 -5.43 -7.91 -5.11
CA VAL A 113 -5.98 -9.21 -5.54
C VAL A 113 -6.30 -9.20 -7.05
N THR A 114 -6.74 -8.06 -7.60
CA THR A 114 -7.10 -7.89 -9.01
C THR A 114 -6.09 -7.08 -9.81
N ASN A 115 -4.97 -6.67 -9.22
CA ASN A 115 -4.01 -5.76 -9.85
C ASN A 115 -2.77 -6.50 -10.39
N GLU A 116 -2.90 -7.08 -11.58
CA GLU A 116 -1.82 -7.82 -12.25
C GLU A 116 -0.61 -6.93 -12.59
N ALA A 117 -0.84 -5.66 -12.92
CA ALA A 117 0.24 -4.71 -13.21
C ALA A 117 1.12 -4.47 -11.98
N LEU A 118 0.50 -4.33 -10.80
CA LEU A 118 1.24 -4.16 -9.55
C LEU A 118 1.99 -5.44 -9.16
N LEU A 119 1.42 -6.62 -9.42
CA LEU A 119 2.15 -7.89 -9.26
C LEU A 119 3.40 -7.90 -10.14
N ALA A 120 3.29 -7.56 -11.44
CA ALA A 120 4.42 -7.53 -12.35
C ALA A 120 5.52 -6.56 -11.88
N VAL A 121 5.15 -5.40 -11.33
CA VAL A 121 6.08 -4.44 -10.74
C VAL A 121 6.85 -5.06 -9.56
N LEU A 122 6.16 -5.72 -8.64
CA LEU A 122 6.79 -6.36 -7.47
C LEU A 122 7.70 -7.52 -7.87
N LEU A 123 7.35 -8.29 -8.91
CA LEU A 123 8.20 -9.36 -9.42
C LEU A 123 9.46 -8.80 -10.12
N HIS A 124 9.34 -7.65 -10.79
CA HIS A 124 10.47 -7.02 -11.46
C HIS A 124 11.43 -6.33 -10.48
N THR A 125 10.90 -5.69 -9.43
CA THR A 125 11.67 -5.00 -8.39
C THR A 125 11.23 -5.47 -7.01
N PRO A 126 11.64 -6.68 -6.59
CA PRO A 126 11.16 -7.27 -5.34
C PRO A 126 11.73 -6.52 -4.13
N PRO A 127 10.88 -6.01 -3.22
CA PRO A 127 11.33 -5.52 -1.92
C PRO A 127 11.71 -6.71 -1.02
N GLN A 128 12.44 -6.44 0.06
CA GLN A 128 12.88 -7.51 0.98
C GLN A 128 11.71 -8.08 1.78
N VAL A 129 10.69 -7.26 2.06
CA VAL A 129 9.47 -7.69 2.74
C VAL A 129 8.26 -7.12 2.00
N ILE A 130 7.25 -7.96 1.82
CA ILE A 130 5.91 -7.56 1.39
C ILE A 130 4.95 -7.88 2.52
N SER A 131 4.12 -6.91 2.89
CA SER A 131 3.05 -7.08 3.85
C SER A 131 1.70 -6.80 3.21
N PHE A 132 0.67 -7.50 3.68
CA PHE A 132 -0.69 -7.38 3.18
C PHE A 132 -1.63 -6.91 4.28
N HIS A 133 -2.60 -6.09 3.91
CA HIS A 133 -3.68 -5.65 4.80
C HIS A 133 -5.04 -6.03 4.20
N PHE A 134 -6.06 -6.23 5.05
CA PHE A 134 -7.43 -6.64 4.67
C PHE A 134 -7.58 -8.03 4.02
N GLY A 135 -6.53 -8.85 4.04
CA GLY A 135 -6.58 -10.19 3.49
C GLY A 135 -5.22 -10.66 3.00
N LEU A 136 -5.24 -11.69 2.16
CA LEU A 136 -4.08 -12.20 1.45
C LEU A 136 -4.34 -12.17 -0.06
N PRO A 137 -3.28 -12.12 -0.89
CA PRO A 137 -3.39 -12.34 -2.33
C PRO A 137 -3.89 -13.75 -2.63
N THR A 138 -4.20 -14.00 -3.91
CA THR A 138 -4.52 -15.36 -4.36
C THR A 138 -3.36 -16.32 -4.10
N PRO A 139 -3.61 -17.63 -3.93
CA PRO A 139 -2.54 -18.61 -3.76
C PRO A 139 -1.47 -18.55 -4.85
N THR A 140 -1.86 -18.30 -6.11
CA THR A 140 -0.94 -18.16 -7.24
C THR A 140 -0.05 -16.91 -7.09
N GLN A 141 -0.62 -15.77 -6.71
CA GLN A 141 0.14 -14.55 -6.42
C GLN A 141 1.11 -14.75 -5.24
N LEU A 142 0.66 -15.40 -4.17
CA LEU A 142 1.51 -15.71 -3.02
C LEU A 142 2.67 -16.62 -3.36
N VAL A 143 2.47 -17.61 -4.23
CA VAL A 143 3.56 -18.48 -4.72
C VAL A 143 4.53 -17.70 -5.59
N ALA A 144 4.04 -16.79 -6.45
CA ALA A 144 4.90 -15.98 -7.31
C ALA A 144 5.78 -14.99 -6.53
N LEU A 145 5.31 -14.50 -5.39
CA LEU A 145 6.03 -13.51 -4.54
C LEU A 145 7.02 -14.13 -3.55
N ARG A 146 7.13 -15.46 -3.48
CA ARG A 146 8.08 -16.18 -2.61
C ARG A 146 9.43 -16.35 -3.26
#